data_AF-A0A3D4Q080-F1
#
_entry.id   AF-A0A3D4Q080-F1
#
_cell.length_a   1.000
_cell.length_b   1.000
_cell.length_c   1.000
_cell.angle_alpha   90.00
_cell.angle_beta   90.00
_cell.angle_gamma   90.00
#
_symmetry.space_group_name_H-M   'P 1'
#
loop_
_entity.id
_entity.type
_entity.pdbx_description
1 polymer ?
#
loop_
_entity_poly.entity_id
_entity_poly.type
_entity_poly.pdbx_seq_one_letter_code
_entity_poly.pdbx_strand_id
1 'polypeptide(L)' 'MKVLILFSLCILAACSQRDIYNSVQTNQRNECEILSGVQRKECLARLAPDYQTYEQQRQELLKK' A
#
# COMPACT_ATOMS: atom_id res chain seq x y z
N MET A 1 -23.91 13.92 -22.47
CA MET A 1 -23.87 13.91 -20.98
C MET A 1 -23.66 12.52 -20.38
N LYS A 2 -24.50 11.52 -20.67
CA LYS A 2 -24.37 10.15 -20.09
C LYS A 2 -23.00 9.48 -20.32
N VAL A 3 -22.40 9.68 -21.49
CA VAL A 3 -21.06 9.13 -21.83
C VAL A 3 -19.94 9.74 -20.99
N LEU A 4 -20.03 11.03 -20.64
CA LEU A 4 -19.03 11.69 -19.78
C LEU A 4 -19.09 11.15 -18.35
N ILE A 5 -20.29 10.85 -17.84
CA ILE A 5 -20.48 10.26 -16.51
C ILE A 5 -19.87 8.85 -16.45
N LEU A 6 -20.08 8.03 -17.49
CA LEU A 6 -19.47 6.71 -17.60
C LEU A 6 -17.95 6.77 -17.68
N PHE A 7 -17.40 7.74 -18.41
CA PHE A 7 -15.97 7.94 -18.51
C PHE A 7 -15.35 8.33 -17.16
N SER A 8 -15.99 9.22 -16.40
CA SER A 8 -15.54 9.60 -15.05
C SER A 8 -15.53 8.42 -14.06
N LEU A 9 -16.49 7.49 -14.17
CA LEU A 9 -16.53 6.29 -13.32
C LEU A 9 -15.39 5.32 -13.60
N CYS A 10 -14.97 5.17 -14.87
CA CYS A 10 -13.82 4.32 -15.22
C CYS A 10 -12.49 4.88 -14.67
N ILE A 11 -12.35 6.20 -14.58
CA ILE A 11 -11.15 6.84 -14.03
C ILE A 11 -11.04 6.58 -12.52
N LEU A 12 -12.17 6.55 -11.79
CA LEU A 12 -12.17 6.23 -10.36
C LEU A 12 -11.81 4.76 -10.07
N ALA A 13 -12.06 3.85 -11.00
CA ALA A 13 -11.66 2.45 -10.90
C ALA A 13 -10.17 2.21 -11.23
N ALA A 14 -9.46 3.22 -11.75
CA ALA A 14 -8.05 3.11 -12.11
C ALA A 14 -7.09 3.22 -10.91
N CYS A 15 -7.59 3.50 -9.70
CA CYS A 15 -6.79 3.41 -8.49
C CYS A 15 -6.33 1.96 -8.28
N SER A 16 -5.04 1.69 -8.54
CA SER A 16 -4.52 0.35 -8.38
C SER A 16 -4.36 0.00 -6.89
N GLN A 17 -4.63 -1.25 -6.54
CA GLN A 17 -4.44 -1.75 -5.16
C GLN A 17 -2.97 -1.61 -4.72
N ARG A 18 -2.03 -1.72 -5.67
CA ARG A 18 -0.61 -1.49 -5.45
C ARG A 18 -0.31 -0.06 -5.03
N ASP A 19 -0.88 0.93 -5.73
CA ASP A 19 -0.61 2.34 -5.45
C ASP A 19 -1.13 2.76 -4.08
N ILE A 20 -2.34 2.27 -3.73
CA ILE A 20 -2.91 2.49 -2.39
C ILE A 20 -2.01 1.87 -1.32
N TYR A 21 -1.59 0.61 -1.51
CA TYR A 21 -0.73 -0.09 -0.55
C TYR A 21 0.61 0.63 -0.37
N ASN A 22 1.26 1.00 -1.48
CA ASN A 22 2.54 1.69 -1.46
C ASN A 22 2.44 3.05 -0.77
N SER A 23 1.35 3.79 -1.00
CA SER A 23 1.11 5.08 -0.35
C SER A 23 1.00 4.93 1.17
N VAL A 24 0.22 3.96 1.64
CA VAL A 24 0.09 3.65 3.09
C VAL A 24 1.44 3.23 3.68
N GLN A 25 2.15 2.31 3.02
CA GLN A 25 3.45 1.84 3.53
C GLN A 25 4.50 2.96 3.57
N THR A 26 4.50 3.85 2.57
CA THR A 26 5.37 5.02 2.53
C THR A 26 5.06 5.97 3.68
N ASN A 27 3.78 6.23 3.95
CA ASN A 27 3.37 7.06 5.09
C ASN A 27 3.85 6.45 6.42
N GLN A 28 3.66 5.15 6.63
CA GLN A 28 4.14 4.48 7.84
C GLN A 28 5.67 4.54 7.99
N ARG A 29 6.43 4.42 6.89
CA ARG A 29 7.88 4.62 6.91
C ARG A 29 8.23 6.04 7.32
N ASN A 30 7.58 7.04 6.74
CA ASN A 30 7.80 8.44 7.08
C ASN A 30 7.51 8.73 8.56
N GLU A 31 6.46 8.13 9.13
CA GLU A 31 6.16 8.20 10.56
C GLU A 31 7.26 7.58 11.42
N CYS A 32 7.95 6.52 10.95
CA CYS A 32 9.10 5.99 11.67
C CYS A 32 10.35 6.88 11.55
N GLU A 33 10.51 7.59 10.43
CA GLU A 33 11.68 8.46 10.19
C GLU A 33 11.70 9.70 11.10
N ILE A 34 10.55 10.14 11.63
CA ILE A 34 10.53 11.25 12.61
C ILE A 34 11.08 10.82 13.98
N LEU A 35 11.14 9.52 14.25
CA LEU A 35 11.64 8.96 15.51
C LEU A 35 13.17 8.84 15.48
N SER A 36 13.79 8.72 16.65
CA SER A 36 15.24 8.59 16.77
C SER A 36 15.66 7.33 17.53
N GLY A 37 16.91 6.91 17.31
CA GLY A 37 17.55 5.83 18.06
C GLY A 37 16.79 4.50 18.04
N VAL A 38 16.52 3.97 19.22
CA VAL A 38 15.87 2.66 19.41
C VAL A 38 14.42 2.69 18.93
N GLN A 39 13.69 3.78 19.18
CA GLN A 39 12.28 3.92 18.82
C GLN A 39 12.08 3.85 17.30
N ARG A 40 12.99 4.46 16.52
CA ARG A 40 12.99 4.33 15.06
C ARG A 40 13.20 2.89 14.62
N LYS A 41 14.16 2.18 15.21
CA LYS A 41 14.44 0.77 14.87
C LYS A 41 13.25 -0.14 15.16
N GLU A 42 12.63 0.02 16.32
CA GLU A 42 11.43 -0.75 16.71
C GLU A 42 10.21 -0.41 15.86
N CYS A 43 10.08 0.84 15.42
CA CYS A 43 9.04 1.24 14.48
C CYS A 43 9.23 0.56 13.13
N LEU A 44 10.42 0.69 12.54
CA LEU A 44 10.75 0.09 11.25
C LEU A 44 10.61 -1.44 11.26
N ALA A 45 10.92 -2.09 12.37
CA ALA A 45 10.80 -3.55 12.52
C ALA A 45 9.34 -4.06 12.53
N ARG A 46 8.37 -3.19 12.81
CA ARG A 46 6.93 -3.52 12.83
C ARG A 46 6.21 -3.24 11.52
N LEU A 47 6.90 -2.66 10.54
CA LEU A 47 6.30 -2.35 9.25
C LEU A 47 5.92 -3.62 8.50
N ALA A 48 4.80 -3.54 7.77
CA ALA A 48 4.39 -4.59 6.86
C ALA A 48 5.44 -4.82 5.75
N PRO A 49 5.53 -6.04 5.19
CA PRO A 49 6.39 -6.34 4.06
C PRO A 49 6.09 -5.42 2.86
N ASP A 50 7.02 -5.30 1.92
CA ASP A 50 6.76 -4.60 0.66
C ASP A 50 5.61 -5.26 -0.13
N TYR A 51 4.99 -4.50 -1.04
CA TYR A 51 3.85 -4.97 -1.81
C TYR A 51 4.12 -6.27 -2.57
N GLN A 52 5.34 -6.47 -3.10
CA GLN A 52 5.65 -7.67 -3.87
C GLN A 52 5.68 -8.90 -2.96
N THR A 53 6.34 -8.80 -1.80
CA THR A 53 6.35 -9.86 -0.79
C THR A 53 4.94 -10.15 -0.28
N TYR A 54 4.16 -9.12 0.03
CA TYR A 54 2.75 -9.25 0.42
C TYR A 54 1.92 -9.98 -0.64
N GLU A 55 2.04 -9.59 -1.92
CA GLU A 55 1.26 -10.21 -2.99
C GLU A 55 1.67 -11.67 -3.22
N GLN A 56 2.96 -11.99 -3.12
CA GLN A 56 3.43 -13.38 -3.18
C GLN A 56 2.80 -14.22 -2.06
N GLN A 57 2.87 -13.77 -0.81
CA GLN A 57 2.28 -14.44 0.34
C GLN A 57 0.77 -14.62 0.17
N ARG A 58 0.08 -13.58 -0.33
CA ARG A 58 -1.36 -13.62 -0.61
C ARG A 58 -1.70 -14.69 -1.65
N GLN A 59 -0.93 -14.77 -2.74
CA GLN A 59 -1.14 -15.76 -3.79
C GLN A 59 -0.87 -17.18 -3.30
N GLU A 60 0.10 -17.39 -2.41
CA GLU A 60 0.36 -18.68 -1.78
C GLU A 60 -0.82 -19.14 -0.91
N LEU A 61 -1.42 -18.23 -0.14
CA LEU A 61 -2.61 -18.53 0.67
C LEU A 61 -3.83 -18.89 -0.18
N LEU A 62 -3.98 -18.27 -1.36
CA LEU A 62 -5.10 -18.53 -2.28
C LEU A 62 -4.95 -19.82 -3.10
N LYS A 63 -3.76 -20.42 -3.14
CA LYS A 63 -3.49 -21.70 -3.84
C LYS A 63 -3.77 -22.93 -2.97
N LYS A 64 -4.16 -22.73 -1.70
CA LYS A 64 -4.48 -23.77 -0.73
C LYS A 64 -5.99 -23.99 -0.66
#